data_AF-A0A971NIC9-F1
#
_entry.id   AF-A0A971NIC9-F1
#
_cell.length_a   1.000
_cell.length_b   1.000
_cell.length_c   1.000
_cell.angle_alpha   90.00
_cell.angle_beta   90.00
_cell.angle_gamma   90.00
#
_symmetry.space_group_name_H-M   'P 1'
#
loop_
_entity.id
_entity.type
_entity.pdbx_description
1 polymer ?
#
loop_
_entity_poly.entity_id
_entity_poly.type
_entity_poly.pdbx_seq_one_letter_code
_entity_poly.pdbx_strand_id
1 'polypeptide(L)'
;ALDLYTLASETRMIGNYMFECAPENGGTVVGFENHSGKTYLGAGVSPLGKVSRGFGNNGGDGTEGARYKNVFGTYCHGPLLPKNPQFADMLLLTALRRKYPDIFLPPLDDTLEIKAHDIMEMRLK
;
A
#
# COMPACT_ATOMS: atom_id res chain seq x y z
N ALA A 1 -12.05 2.89 -16.70
CA ALA A 1 -12.23 2.09 -15.48
C ALA A 1 -10.90 1.46 -15.09
N LEU A 2 -10.76 0.98 -13.86
CA LEU A 2 -9.60 0.19 -13.45
C LEU A 2 -9.79 -1.23 -14.02
N ASP A 3 -8.88 -1.68 -14.88
CA ASP A 3 -8.96 -3.02 -15.48
C ASP A 3 -8.43 -4.07 -14.49
N LEU A 4 -9.33 -4.68 -13.73
CA LEU A 4 -9.02 -5.76 -12.80
C LEU A 4 -10.27 -6.61 -12.55
N TYR A 5 -10.08 -7.81 -12.01
CA TYR A 5 -11.18 -8.64 -11.50
C TYR A 5 -10.76 -9.35 -10.22
N THR A 6 -11.75 -9.74 -9.43
CA THR A 6 -11.55 -10.45 -8.16
C THR A 6 -12.35 -11.74 -8.18
N LEU A 7 -11.68 -12.87 -7.91
CA LEU A 7 -12.33 -14.15 -7.70
C LEU A 7 -12.51 -14.39 -6.20
N ALA A 8 -13.71 -14.77 -5.78
CA ALA A 8 -13.92 -15.21 -4.41
C ALA A 8 -13.20 -16.55 -4.15
N SER A 9 -12.69 -16.72 -2.93
CA SER A 9 -12.07 -17.96 -2.43
C SER A 9 -12.65 -18.28 -1.05
N GLU A 10 -12.60 -19.54 -0.63
CA GLU A 10 -12.97 -19.92 0.74
C GLU A 10 -11.82 -19.70 1.72
N THR A 11 -10.58 -19.79 1.25
CA THR A 11 -9.39 -19.47 2.05
C THR A 11 -9.19 -17.95 2.11
N ARG A 12 -9.08 -17.43 3.34
CA ARG A 12 -8.72 -16.03 3.60
C ARG A 12 -7.21 -15.89 3.72
N MET A 13 -6.69 -14.82 3.13
CA MET A 13 -5.35 -14.30 3.36
C MET A 13 -5.45 -13.38 4.57
N ILE A 14 -4.87 -13.82 5.70
CA ILE A 14 -4.98 -13.13 6.99
C ILE A 14 -3.60 -13.04 7.61
N GLY A 15 -3.18 -11.82 7.97
CA GLY A 15 -1.95 -11.64 8.72
C GLY A 15 -1.46 -10.20 8.71
N ASN A 16 -0.49 -9.93 9.58
CA ASN A 16 0.35 -8.77 9.37
C ASN A 16 1.13 -8.98 8.08
N TYR A 17 1.30 -7.92 7.30
CA TYR A 17 1.95 -8.01 6.02
C TYR A 17 2.72 -6.74 5.68
N MET A 18 3.61 -6.85 4.71
CA MET A 18 4.49 -5.78 4.27
C MET A 18 4.71 -5.86 2.77
N PHE A 19 4.71 -4.71 2.13
CA PHE A 19 5.01 -4.57 0.72
C PHE A 19 5.80 -3.31 0.44
N GLU A 20 6.58 -3.33 -0.63
CA GLU A 20 7.39 -2.21 -1.09
C GLU A 20 6.67 -1.55 -2.26
N CYS A 21 6.23 -0.31 -2.08
CA CYS A 21 5.71 0.50 -3.18
C CYS A 21 6.83 0.80 -4.19
N ALA A 22 6.46 1.16 -5.42
CA ALA A 22 7.43 1.75 -6.34
C ALA A 22 8.12 2.97 -5.68
N PRO A 23 9.40 3.27 -5.98
CA PRO A 23 10.16 4.32 -5.31
C PRO A 23 9.45 5.68 -5.25
N GLU A 24 8.70 6.03 -6.29
CA GLU A 24 7.91 7.26 -6.39
C GLU A 24 6.64 7.29 -5.50
N ASN A 25 6.30 6.18 -4.84
CA ASN A 25 5.00 5.92 -4.22
C ASN A 25 5.04 5.68 -2.71
N GLY A 26 6.11 6.08 -2.02
CA GLY A 26 6.09 6.16 -0.55
C GLY A 26 6.69 4.95 0.19
N GLY A 27 7.61 4.23 -0.45
CA GLY A 27 8.49 3.27 0.23
C GLY A 27 7.80 2.01 0.75
N THR A 28 8.26 1.52 1.90
CA THR A 28 7.71 0.33 2.55
C THR A 28 6.37 0.67 3.21
N VAL A 29 5.40 -0.24 3.06
CA VAL A 29 4.10 -0.18 3.74
C VAL A 29 3.94 -1.41 4.62
N VAL A 30 3.58 -1.19 5.88
CA VAL A 30 3.19 -2.24 6.84
C VAL A 30 1.72 -2.13 7.20
N GLY A 31 1.07 -3.26 7.38
CA GLY A 31 -0.35 -3.29 7.72
C GLY A 31 -0.87 -4.68 8.07
N PHE A 32 -2.16 -4.88 7.85
CA PHE A 32 -2.83 -6.16 8.06
C PHE A 32 -3.70 -6.49 6.84
N GLU A 33 -3.59 -7.69 6.31
CA GLU A 33 -4.49 -8.19 5.27
C GLU A 33 -5.52 -9.13 5.88
N ASN A 34 -6.76 -9.07 5.38
CA ASN A 34 -7.84 -9.95 5.81
C ASN A 34 -8.92 -10.04 4.73
N HIS A 35 -8.63 -10.75 3.65
CA HIS A 35 -9.55 -10.89 2.52
C HIS A 35 -9.54 -12.31 1.98
N SER A 36 -10.66 -12.73 1.41
CA SER A 36 -10.74 -13.96 0.61
C SER A 36 -10.78 -13.68 -0.90
N GLY A 37 -10.95 -12.44 -1.32
CA GLY A 37 -10.89 -12.08 -2.73
C GLY A 37 -9.46 -12.22 -3.26
N LYS A 38 -9.30 -12.90 -4.39
CA LYS A 38 -8.06 -12.97 -5.16
C LYS A 38 -8.17 -12.02 -6.35
N THR A 39 -7.48 -10.90 -6.28
CA THR A 39 -7.50 -9.86 -7.31
C THR A 39 -6.41 -10.12 -8.34
N TYR A 40 -6.74 -9.90 -9.61
CA TYR A 40 -5.84 -10.02 -10.75
C TYR A 40 -5.92 -8.73 -11.56
N LEU A 41 -4.76 -8.16 -11.86
CA LEU A 41 -4.65 -6.89 -12.58
C LEU A 41 -4.63 -7.13 -14.10
N GLY A 42 -5.33 -6.28 -14.84
CA GLY A 42 -5.29 -6.25 -16.29
C GLY A 42 -4.04 -5.55 -16.82
N ALA A 43 -3.81 -5.63 -18.13
CA ALA A 43 -2.56 -5.21 -18.78
C ALA A 43 -2.22 -3.71 -18.61
N GLY A 44 -3.21 -2.87 -18.30
CA GLY A 44 -3.04 -1.42 -18.11
C GLY A 44 -2.94 -0.97 -16.64
N VAL A 45 -2.93 -1.90 -15.68
CA VAL A 45 -2.91 -1.60 -14.24
C VAL A 45 -1.66 -2.15 -13.62
N SER A 46 -0.86 -1.29 -13.01
CA SER A 46 0.33 -1.70 -12.27
C SER A 46 -0.06 -2.09 -10.84
N PRO A 47 0.67 -2.99 -10.17
CA PRO A 47 0.50 -3.17 -8.74
C PRO A 47 0.89 -1.90 -7.98
N LEU A 48 0.35 -1.74 -6.77
CA LEU A 48 0.77 -0.66 -5.87
C LEU A 48 2.22 -0.91 -5.40
N GLY A 49 2.53 -2.17 -5.10
CA GLY A 49 3.86 -2.58 -4.68
C GLY A 49 4.08 -4.08 -4.79
N LYS A 50 5.30 -4.49 -4.41
CA LYS A 50 5.73 -5.88 -4.35
C LYS A 50 5.64 -6.38 -2.91
N VAL A 51 5.00 -7.53 -2.70
CA VAL A 51 4.90 -8.15 -1.38
C VAL A 51 6.29 -8.61 -0.92
N SER A 52 6.67 -8.22 0.29
CA SER A 52 7.88 -8.69 0.97
C SER A 52 7.55 -9.68 2.09
N ARG A 53 6.37 -9.57 2.72
CA ARG A 53 5.78 -10.52 3.68
C ARG A 53 4.26 -10.54 3.55
N GLY A 54 3.65 -11.72 3.67
CA GLY A 54 2.20 -11.92 3.51
C GLY A 54 1.80 -12.42 2.12
N PHE A 55 0.56 -12.15 1.72
CA PHE A 55 -0.06 -12.73 0.51
C PHE A 55 -0.32 -11.70 -0.60
N GLY A 56 -0.76 -10.49 -0.25
CA GLY A 56 -1.09 -9.44 -1.21
C GLY A 56 -2.35 -9.76 -2.02
N ASN A 57 -2.38 -9.37 -3.30
CA ASN A 57 -3.58 -9.41 -4.14
C ASN A 57 -4.26 -10.79 -4.21
N ASN A 58 -3.48 -11.86 -4.31
CA ASN A 58 -4.00 -13.21 -4.54
C ASN A 58 -3.17 -14.34 -3.90
N GLY A 59 -2.06 -14.02 -3.23
CA GLY A 59 -1.18 -15.00 -2.59
C GLY A 59 -0.26 -15.77 -3.54
N GLY A 60 -0.24 -15.45 -4.84
CA GLY A 60 0.54 -16.19 -5.84
C GLY A 60 1.51 -15.34 -6.65
N ASP A 61 1.15 -14.10 -7.02
CA ASP A 61 1.96 -13.28 -7.91
C ASP A 61 3.00 -12.38 -7.21
N GLY A 62 2.96 -12.33 -5.87
CA GLY A 62 3.89 -11.51 -5.08
C GLY A 62 3.65 -10.00 -5.23
N THR A 63 2.47 -9.58 -5.65
CA THR A 63 2.08 -8.18 -5.80
C THR A 63 0.98 -7.78 -4.84
N GLU A 64 0.94 -6.50 -4.50
CA GLU A 64 -0.10 -5.94 -3.64
C GLU A 64 -0.74 -4.72 -4.29
N GLY A 65 -2.06 -4.65 -4.16
CA GLY A 65 -2.87 -3.52 -4.56
C GLY A 65 -2.88 -3.25 -6.06
N ALA A 66 -3.36 -2.06 -6.40
CA ALA A 66 -3.46 -1.58 -7.77
C ALA A 66 -3.12 -0.09 -7.83
N ARG A 67 -2.44 0.31 -8.91
CA ARG A 67 -2.09 1.68 -9.21
C ARG A 67 -2.48 2.02 -10.65
N TYR A 68 -3.25 3.09 -10.80
CA TYR A 68 -3.57 3.68 -12.10
C TYR A 68 -3.68 5.20 -11.98
N LYS A 69 -2.74 5.93 -12.57
CA LYS A 69 -2.63 7.40 -12.43
C LYS A 69 -2.56 7.80 -10.95
N ASN A 70 -3.57 8.49 -10.41
CA ASN A 70 -3.65 8.86 -8.98
C ASN A 70 -4.73 8.05 -8.24
N VAL A 71 -5.06 6.86 -8.74
CA VAL A 71 -5.93 5.88 -8.07
C VAL A 71 -5.05 4.82 -7.42
N PHE A 72 -5.27 4.61 -6.13
CA PHE A 72 -4.53 3.67 -5.29
C PHE A 72 -5.54 2.70 -4.67
N GLY A 73 -5.38 1.41 -4.96
CA GLY A 73 -6.14 0.33 -4.34
C GLY A 73 -5.20 -0.56 -3.53
N THR A 74 -5.64 -1.05 -2.38
CA THR A 74 -4.86 -1.95 -1.52
C THR A 74 -5.80 -2.76 -0.64
N TYR A 75 -5.40 -3.99 -0.31
CA TYR A 75 -6.02 -4.81 0.74
C TYR A 75 -5.53 -4.45 2.15
N CYS A 76 -4.63 -3.47 2.26
CA CYS A 76 -4.08 -3.05 3.55
C CYS A 76 -5.20 -2.53 4.45
N HIS A 77 -5.44 -3.27 5.53
CA HIS A 77 -6.28 -2.87 6.64
C HIS A 77 -5.44 -2.49 7.87
N GLY A 78 -6.13 -1.95 8.89
CA GLY A 78 -5.50 -1.27 10.03
C GLY A 78 -5.27 0.21 9.74
N PRO A 79 -4.52 0.96 10.58
CA PRO A 79 -4.21 2.33 10.22
C PRO A 79 -3.14 2.36 9.11
N LEU A 80 -3.59 2.29 7.85
CA LEU A 80 -2.71 2.38 6.67
C LEU A 80 -1.93 3.70 6.69
N LEU A 81 -2.59 4.85 6.81
CA LEU A 81 -1.87 6.13 6.74
C LEU A 81 -1.06 6.42 8.01
N PRO A 82 -1.59 6.27 9.24
CA PRO A 82 -0.84 6.61 10.46
C PRO A 82 0.40 5.74 10.74
N LYS A 83 0.50 4.53 10.17
CA LYS A 83 1.72 3.70 10.30
C LYS A 83 2.66 3.83 9.12
N ASN A 84 2.26 4.55 8.08
CA ASN A 84 3.03 4.68 6.85
C ASN A 84 3.05 6.16 6.45
N PRO A 85 3.71 7.03 7.24
CA PRO A 85 3.68 8.48 7.05
C PRO A 85 4.22 8.89 5.67
N GLN A 86 5.25 8.19 5.17
CA GLN A 86 5.78 8.41 3.81
C GLN A 86 4.72 8.19 2.71
N PHE A 87 3.87 7.17 2.87
CA PHE A 87 2.76 6.90 1.96
C PHE A 87 1.67 7.98 2.09
N ALA A 88 1.37 8.41 3.31
CA ALA A 88 0.42 9.49 3.57
C ALA A 88 0.87 10.82 2.93
N ASP A 89 2.13 11.20 3.11
CA ASP A 89 2.71 12.40 2.53
C ASP A 89 2.72 12.35 1.01
N MET A 90 3.04 11.20 0.42
CA MET A 90 2.96 11.00 -1.02
C MET A 90 1.55 11.24 -1.56
N LEU A 91 0.51 10.73 -0.88
CA LEU A 91 -0.88 10.98 -1.26
C LEU A 91 -1.25 12.47 -1.16
N LEU A 92 -0.88 13.11 -0.05
CA LEU A 92 -1.14 14.53 0.18
C LEU A 92 -0.45 15.41 -0.86
N LEU A 93 0.84 15.17 -1.10
CA LEU A 93 1.64 15.89 -2.09
C LEU A 93 1.09 15.69 -3.51
N THR A 94 0.70 14.46 -3.86
CA THR A 94 0.07 14.14 -5.15
C THR A 94 -1.22 14.93 -5.35
N ALA A 95 -2.05 15.05 -4.31
CA ALA A 95 -3.29 15.82 -4.36
C ALA A 95 -3.02 17.33 -4.46
N LEU A 96 -2.13 17.86 -3.61
CA LEU A 96 -1.83 19.29 -3.53
C LEU A 96 -1.18 19.82 -4.80
N ARG A 97 -0.27 19.07 -5.43
CA ARG A 97 0.40 19.45 -6.68
C ARG A 97 -0.55 19.73 -7.84
N ARG A 98 -1.78 19.20 -7.80
CA ARG A 98 -2.81 19.53 -8.81
C ARG A 98 -3.24 21.00 -8.75
N LYS A 99 -3.19 21.62 -7.56
CA LYS A 99 -3.58 23.01 -7.34
C LYS A 99 -2.37 23.93 -7.14
N TYR A 100 -1.30 23.41 -6.56
CA TYR A 100 -0.08 24.13 -6.20
C TYR A 100 1.14 23.35 -6.72
N PRO A 101 1.55 23.52 -7.99
CA PRO A 101 2.58 22.69 -8.62
C PRO A 101 3.92 22.65 -7.86
N ASP A 102 4.31 23.79 -7.28
CA ASP A 102 5.60 23.98 -6.59
C ASP A 102 5.50 23.79 -5.07
N ILE A 103 4.42 23.17 -4.57
CA ILE A 103 4.23 23.00 -3.13
C ILE A 103 5.28 22.06 -2.53
N PHE A 104 5.72 22.44 -1.34
CA PHE A 104 6.61 21.68 -0.49
C PHE A 104 5.92 21.42 0.85
N LEU A 105 5.96 20.18 1.32
CA LEU A 105 5.50 19.82 2.66
C LEU A 105 6.71 19.84 3.59
N PRO A 106 6.80 20.79 4.54
CA PRO A 106 7.87 20.76 5.53
C PRO A 106 7.71 19.50 6.39
N PRO A 107 8.82 18.87 6.81
CA PRO A 107 8.76 17.68 7.64
C PRO A 107 8.07 17.97 8.96
N LEU A 108 7.27 17.01 9.43
CA LEU A 108 6.69 16.99 10.76
C LEU A 108 7.44 15.98 11.64
N ASP A 109 7.15 16.00 12.94
CA ASP A 109 7.65 14.99 13.85
C ASP A 109 6.84 13.69 13.70
N ASP A 110 7.36 12.75 12.90
CA ASP A 110 6.77 11.42 12.69
C ASP A 110 7.30 10.36 13.68
N THR A 111 7.87 10.78 14.82
CA THR A 111 8.54 9.85 15.75
C THR A 111 7.62 8.70 16.20
N LEU A 112 6.33 8.94 16.40
CA LEU A 112 5.40 7.90 16.87
C LEU A 112 4.97 6.96 15.74
N GLU A 113 4.74 7.52 14.56
CA GLU A 113 4.36 6.86 13.33
C GLU A 113 5.49 5.91 12.88
N ILE A 114 6.73 6.41 12.89
CA ILE A 114 7.94 5.63 12.59
C ILE A 114 8.11 4.50 13.60
N LYS A 115 7.99 4.76 14.90
CA LYS A 115 8.06 3.68 15.92
C LYS A 115 6.98 2.62 15.69
N ALA A 116 5.76 3.03 15.33
CA ALA A 116 4.67 2.10 15.05
C ALA A 116 4.93 1.29 13.78
N HIS A 117 5.55 1.89 12.76
CA HIS A 117 6.02 1.22 11.54
C HIS A 117 7.08 0.17 11.87
N ASP A 118 8.16 0.59 12.53
CA ASP A 118 9.34 -0.23 12.82
C ASP A 118 8.99 -1.45 13.68
N ILE A 119 8.11 -1.29 14.69
CA ILE A 119 7.65 -2.42 15.51
C ILE A 119 6.94 -3.46 14.64
N MET A 120 6.17 -3.05 13.63
CA MET A 120 5.50 -3.99 12.75
C MET A 120 6.50 -4.65 11.79
N GLU A 121 7.42 -3.87 11.23
CA GLU A 121 8.50 -4.40 10.39
C GLU A 121 9.33 -5.46 11.14
N MET A 122 9.69 -5.20 12.40
CA MET A 122 10.42 -6.15 13.26
C MET A 122 9.63 -7.44 13.53
N ARG A 123 8.31 -7.38 13.64
CA ARG A 123 7.46 -8.57 13.83
C ARG A 123 7.34 -9.44 12.59
N LEU A 124 7.68 -8.87 11.43
CA LEU A 124 7.59 -9.51 10.12
C LEU A 124 8.95 -10.00 9.59
N LYS A 125 10.05 -9.64 10.26
CA LYS A 125 11.41 -10.15 10.02
C LYS A 125 11.56 -11.55 10.60
#